data_AF-D6ZIR0-F1
#
_entry.id   AF-D6ZIR0-F1
#
_cell.length_a   1.000
_cell.length_b   1.000
_cell.length_c   1.000
_cell.angle_alpha   90.00
_cell.angle_beta   90.00
_cell.angle_gamma   90.00
#
_symmetry.space_group_name_H-M   'P 1'
#
loop_
_entity.id
_entity.type
_entity.pdbx_description
1 polymer ?
#
loop_
_entity_poly.entity_id
_entity_poly.type
_entity_poly.pdbx_seq_one_letter_code
_entity_poly.pdbx_strand_id
1 'polypeptide(L)'
;MSKKDSLQLWLLSTPKRLVAGLFLLAAAGILLVLVTLFIVAPQIAAMPNQTPSESSHSRSTTKLSSPLLVEVTGSNFRTNSTLKMTPTKSAPEDTPEPPPASLNLEGLQDLTYPESFSNVSEVSTRPSPSQTARRMPTPTRSAETSLKKESIESGDPVQFTGMQAFFKDLQTGNFGAMQRSCWLITPEVFTDRYTTPPAQKVLLHALSQTPKATDDGVSWSDSNVEVRASWSELADRYSCPTAIYDGKMDSVTPEDVSYLIARIMARSSYPFNGADAEENYPTLCEKWSPPPGITKYTPEAAQKLHYTERGLLDDDTFKTLQELRSESIHLYTVKNTYPMYIRAAHSQLEEPSAYFFRDKDGSLCLGSVVKKS
;
A
#
# COMPACT_ATOMS: atom_id res chain seq x y z
N MET A 1 18.06 51.44 -3.33
CA MET A 1 17.62 51.26 -1.93
C MET A 1 18.13 49.91 -1.44
N SER A 2 18.83 49.89 -0.31
CA SER A 2 19.63 48.74 0.12
C SER A 2 18.77 47.72 0.87
N LYS A 3 19.07 46.42 0.75
CA LYS A 3 18.38 45.31 1.45
C LYS A 3 18.28 45.51 2.98
N LYS A 4 19.13 46.36 3.57
CA LYS A 4 19.07 46.74 4.99
C LYS A 4 17.82 47.54 5.37
N ASP A 5 17.26 48.32 4.44
CA ASP A 5 16.12 49.19 4.73
C ASP A 5 14.80 48.40 4.80
N SER A 6 14.73 47.26 4.10
CA SER A 6 13.53 46.41 4.06
C SER A 6 13.34 45.56 5.33
N LEU A 7 14.43 45.21 6.03
CA LEU A 7 14.36 44.42 7.26
C LEU A 7 13.97 45.27 8.46
N GLN A 8 14.40 46.54 8.49
CA GLN A 8 14.01 47.45 9.56
C GLN A 8 12.54 47.89 9.48
N LEU A 9 11.97 48.00 8.27
CA LEU A 9 10.54 48.26 8.10
C LEU A 9 9.66 47.06 8.50
N TRP A 10 10.14 45.82 8.35
CA TRP A 10 9.37 44.64 8.75
C TRP A 10 9.28 44.52 10.28
N LEU A 11 10.39 44.76 10.99
CA LEU A 11 10.48 44.71 12.46
C LEU A 11 9.59 45.76 13.18
N LEU A 12 9.31 46.89 12.54
CA LEU A 12 8.44 47.94 13.10
C LEU A 12 6.94 47.67 12.88
N SER A 13 6.57 46.70 12.04
CA SER A 13 5.18 46.42 11.67
C SER A 13 4.57 45.19 12.36
N THR A 14 5.38 44.37 13.06
CA THR A 14 4.87 43.19 13.74
C THR A 14 4.13 43.56 15.03
N PRO A 15 2.84 43.22 15.17
CA PRO A 15 2.09 43.52 16.38
C PRO A 15 2.69 42.75 17.56
N LYS A 16 2.97 43.44 18.67
CA LYS A 16 3.60 42.91 19.90
C LYS A 16 2.98 41.59 20.42
N ARG A 17 1.73 41.30 20.06
CA ARG A 17 1.00 40.07 20.41
C ARG A 17 1.50 38.82 19.68
N LEU A 18 2.06 38.97 18.48
CA LEU A 18 2.53 37.83 17.66
C LEU A 18 3.89 37.32 18.16
N VAL A 19 4.77 38.23 18.57
CA VAL A 19 6.05 37.91 19.21
C VAL A 19 5.81 37.24 20.57
N ALA A 20 4.88 37.77 21.38
CA ALA A 20 4.51 37.15 22.66
C ALA A 20 3.91 35.73 22.49
N GLY A 21 3.11 35.51 21.44
CA GLY A 21 2.55 34.18 21.11
C GLY A 21 3.62 33.15 20.70
N LEU A 22 4.62 33.57 19.94
CA LEU A 22 5.75 32.71 19.54
C LEU A 22 6.63 32.31 20.74
N PHE A 23 6.87 33.22 21.69
CA PHE A 23 7.60 32.89 22.92
C PHE A 23 6.83 31.94 23.85
N LEU A 24 5.51 32.04 23.92
CA LEU A 24 4.66 31.12 24.68
C LEU A 24 4.65 29.70 24.09
N LEU A 25 4.63 29.57 22.76
CA LEU A 25 4.72 28.27 22.08
C LEU A 25 6.09 27.60 22.28
N ALA A 26 7.18 28.38 22.25
CA ALA A 26 8.52 27.88 22.51
C ALA A 26 8.68 27.41 23.97
N ALA A 27 8.11 28.14 24.94
CA ALA A 27 8.13 27.75 26.35
C ALA A 27 7.33 26.47 26.63
N ALA A 28 6.18 26.31 25.97
CA ALA A 28 5.37 25.08 26.07
C ALA A 28 6.09 23.85 25.49
N GLY A 29 6.80 24.01 24.36
CA GLY A 29 7.60 22.93 23.77
C GLY A 29 8.77 22.49 24.67
N ILE A 30 9.46 23.44 25.30
CA ILE A 30 10.57 23.15 26.23
C ILE A 30 10.06 22.42 27.49
N LEU A 31 8.88 22.80 28.00
CA LEU A 31 8.28 22.12 29.15
C LEU A 31 7.92 20.66 28.85
N LEU A 32 7.43 20.38 27.64
CA LEU A 32 7.02 19.03 27.20
C LEU A 32 8.24 18.10 27.00
N VAL A 33 9.35 18.65 26.49
CA VAL A 33 10.64 17.95 26.40
C VAL A 33 11.25 17.68 27.79
N LEU A 34 11.13 18.62 28.74
CA LEU A 34 11.62 18.41 30.10
C LEU A 34 10.78 17.38 30.88
N VAL A 35 9.45 17.37 30.69
CA VAL A 35 8.57 16.36 31.30
C VAL A 35 8.88 14.95 30.77
N THR A 36 9.12 14.80 29.46
CA THR A 36 9.50 13.50 28.88
C THR A 36 10.88 13.04 29.36
N LEU A 37 11.89 13.92 29.41
CA LEU A 37 13.24 13.55 29.83
C LEU A 37 13.38 13.29 31.35
N PHE A 38 12.66 14.01 32.21
CA PHE A 38 12.85 13.90 33.66
C PHE A 38 11.78 13.10 34.40
N ILE A 39 10.59 12.87 33.81
CA ILE A 39 9.53 12.08 34.47
C ILE A 39 9.41 10.67 33.88
N VAL A 40 9.52 10.52 32.55
CA VAL A 40 9.31 9.22 31.89
C VAL A 40 10.58 8.37 31.84
N ALA A 41 11.75 8.97 31.59
CA ALA A 41 13.00 8.24 31.47
C ALA A 41 13.47 7.50 32.76
N PRO A 42 13.27 8.02 33.99
CA PRO A 42 13.72 7.31 35.20
C PRO A 42 12.88 6.07 35.54
N GLN A 43 11.68 5.91 34.97
CA GLN A 43 10.81 4.76 35.25
C GLN A 43 11.20 3.49 34.46
N ILE A 44 12.13 3.61 33.50
CA ILE A 44 12.63 2.48 32.70
C ILE A 44 13.94 1.90 33.29
N ALA A 45 14.58 2.61 34.23
CA ALA A 45 15.87 2.20 34.81
C ALA A 45 15.76 1.49 36.18
N ALA A 46 14.55 1.23 36.69
CA ALA A 46 14.33 0.57 37.98
C ALA A 46 13.45 -0.67 37.85
N MET A 47 13.96 -1.72 37.18
CA MET A 47 13.45 -3.08 37.39
C MET A 47 14.56 -3.94 38.01
N PRO A 48 14.33 -4.54 39.18
CA PRO A 48 15.30 -5.45 39.79
C PRO A 48 15.27 -6.82 39.10
N ASN A 49 16.45 -7.37 38.89
CA ASN A 49 16.69 -8.77 38.51
C ASN A 49 15.89 -9.73 39.39
N GLN A 50 15.08 -10.60 38.78
CA GLN A 50 14.63 -11.85 39.41
C GLN A 50 14.88 -13.03 38.46
N THR A 51 15.80 -13.89 38.89
CA THR A 51 16.04 -15.25 38.40
C THR A 51 14.87 -16.18 38.76
N PRO A 52 14.73 -17.33 38.08
CA PRO A 52 13.48 -18.07 37.99
C PRO A 52 13.23 -18.93 39.24
N SER A 53 12.02 -18.85 39.80
CA SER A 53 11.54 -19.80 40.82
C SER A 53 10.25 -20.43 40.34
N GLU A 54 10.28 -21.75 40.24
CA GLU A 54 9.12 -22.62 40.11
C GLU A 54 8.06 -22.28 41.16
N SER A 55 6.87 -21.93 40.70
CA SER A 55 5.65 -22.21 41.47
C SER A 55 4.50 -22.51 40.52
N SER A 56 4.25 -23.80 40.44
CA SER A 56 3.15 -24.47 39.77
C SER A 56 1.83 -24.14 40.45
N HIS A 57 1.12 -23.10 40.04
CA HIS A 57 -0.31 -22.94 40.34
C HIS A 57 -1.12 -22.83 39.06
N SER A 58 -1.68 -23.99 38.71
CA SER A 58 -2.78 -24.20 37.77
C SER A 58 -3.93 -23.21 38.06
N ARG A 59 -4.04 -22.18 37.21
CA ARG A 59 -5.32 -21.52 36.96
C ARG A 59 -5.67 -21.76 35.50
N SER A 60 -6.46 -22.80 35.28
CA SER A 60 -7.19 -23.06 34.05
C SER A 60 -8.08 -21.85 33.78
N THR A 61 -7.55 -20.88 33.04
CA THR A 61 -8.35 -19.98 32.23
C THR A 61 -8.44 -20.68 30.89
N THR A 62 -9.57 -21.32 30.65
CA THR A 62 -9.92 -21.83 29.33
C THR A 62 -9.95 -20.61 28.41
N LYS A 63 -8.83 -20.32 27.73
CA LYS A 63 -8.78 -19.39 26.62
C LYS A 63 -9.81 -19.90 25.62
N LEU A 64 -10.89 -19.15 25.45
CA LEU A 64 -11.83 -19.33 24.36
C LEU A 64 -11.13 -18.89 23.07
N SER A 65 -10.12 -19.67 22.65
CA SER A 65 -9.56 -19.61 21.31
C SER A 65 -10.65 -20.10 20.39
N SER A 66 -11.30 -19.21 19.66
CA SER A 66 -12.13 -19.61 18.52
C SER A 66 -11.20 -20.36 17.55
N PRO A 67 -11.36 -21.68 17.37
CA PRO A 67 -10.34 -22.54 16.73
C PRO A 67 -10.23 -22.35 15.21
N LEU A 68 -10.78 -21.27 14.65
CA LEU A 68 -10.98 -21.08 13.21
C LEU A 68 -10.19 -19.92 12.60
N LEU A 69 -9.82 -18.93 13.41
CA LEU A 69 -9.05 -17.78 12.95
C LEU A 69 -7.70 -17.76 13.64
N VAL A 70 -6.64 -17.90 12.86
CA VAL A 70 -5.27 -17.77 13.33
C VAL A 70 -4.90 -16.31 13.21
N GLU A 71 -4.52 -15.69 14.33
CA GLU A 71 -3.89 -14.37 14.30
C GLU A 71 -2.65 -14.46 13.45
N VAL A 72 -2.52 -13.59 12.47
CA VAL A 72 -1.39 -13.69 11.56
C VAL A 72 -0.14 -13.17 12.26
N THR A 73 0.60 -14.11 12.87
CA THR A 73 1.80 -13.87 13.66
C THR A 73 2.89 -14.87 13.27
N GLY A 74 4.16 -14.52 13.53
CA GLY A 74 5.31 -15.42 13.41
C GLY A 74 6.09 -15.32 12.10
N SER A 75 7.15 -16.12 11.96
CA SER A 75 8.14 -16.11 10.85
C SER A 75 7.60 -16.36 9.44
N ASN A 76 6.31 -16.66 9.32
CA ASN A 76 5.55 -16.75 8.05
C ASN A 76 4.78 -15.46 7.74
N PHE A 77 5.04 -14.42 8.52
CA PHE A 77 4.53 -13.07 8.45
C PHE A 77 5.74 -12.15 8.58
N ARG A 78 5.90 -11.20 7.65
CA ARG A 78 7.01 -10.25 7.75
C ARG A 78 6.79 -9.37 8.98
N THR A 79 7.42 -9.72 10.09
CA THR A 79 7.71 -8.76 11.14
C THR A 79 8.83 -7.89 10.59
N ASN A 80 8.47 -6.73 10.03
CA ASN A 80 9.34 -5.60 9.68
C ASN A 80 10.85 -5.87 9.86
N SER A 81 11.49 -6.53 8.90
CA SER A 81 12.93 -6.41 8.63
C SER A 81 13.46 -7.55 7.78
N THR A 82 14.18 -7.15 6.75
CA THR A 82 15.24 -7.87 6.05
C THR A 82 14.75 -9.06 5.26
N LEU A 83 14.66 -8.86 3.94
CA LEU A 83 15.35 -9.72 2.99
C LEU A 83 16.57 -10.37 3.69
N LYS A 84 16.40 -11.57 4.25
CA LYS A 84 17.51 -12.42 4.69
C LYS A 84 18.11 -13.03 3.43
N MET A 85 18.56 -12.16 2.52
CA MET A 85 19.49 -12.54 1.49
C MET A 85 20.78 -12.83 2.23
N THR A 86 20.90 -14.08 2.69
CA THR A 86 22.17 -14.62 3.12
C THR A 86 23.12 -14.33 1.96
N PRO A 87 24.21 -13.56 2.17
CA PRO A 87 25.18 -13.36 1.11
C PRO A 87 25.59 -14.75 0.67
N THR A 88 25.31 -15.12 -0.57
CA THR A 88 25.96 -16.27 -1.18
C THR A 88 27.44 -16.05 -0.92
N LYS A 89 28.01 -16.97 -0.13
CA LYS A 89 29.42 -17.06 0.26
C LYS A 89 30.28 -16.27 -0.70
N SER A 90 30.89 -15.20 -0.21
CA SER A 90 31.72 -14.25 -0.94
C SER A 90 32.36 -14.90 -2.15
N ALA A 91 31.80 -14.63 -3.33
CA ALA A 91 32.53 -14.88 -4.56
C ALA A 91 33.86 -14.10 -4.44
N PRO A 92 34.99 -14.65 -4.92
CA PRO A 92 36.26 -13.96 -4.85
C PRO A 92 36.12 -12.55 -5.42
N GLU A 93 36.80 -11.60 -4.78
CA GLU A 93 36.82 -10.15 -5.06
C GLU A 93 37.34 -9.79 -6.48
N ASP A 94 37.56 -10.81 -7.32
CA ASP A 94 37.99 -10.75 -8.73
C ASP A 94 36.86 -11.07 -9.73
N THR A 95 35.60 -11.08 -9.30
CA THR A 95 34.48 -11.26 -10.23
C THR A 95 34.28 -9.97 -11.02
N PRO A 96 34.37 -9.97 -12.37
CA PRO A 96 34.11 -8.78 -13.18
C PRO A 96 32.78 -8.16 -12.78
N GLU A 97 32.75 -6.84 -12.66
CA GLU A 97 31.51 -6.08 -12.47
C GLU A 97 30.49 -6.61 -13.50
N PRO A 98 29.31 -7.10 -13.06
CA PRO A 98 28.34 -7.62 -14.00
C PRO A 98 28.04 -6.51 -15.01
N PRO A 99 27.95 -6.85 -16.32
CA PRO A 99 27.64 -5.86 -17.34
C PRO A 99 26.39 -5.08 -16.92
N PRO A 100 26.28 -3.79 -17.32
CA PRO A 100 25.12 -2.99 -16.95
C PRO A 100 23.87 -3.77 -17.34
N ALA A 101 23.09 -4.16 -16.33
CA ALA A 101 21.85 -4.89 -16.56
C ALA A 101 20.99 -4.01 -17.49
N SER A 102 20.54 -4.59 -18.58
CA SER A 102 19.51 -4.01 -19.43
C SER A 102 18.23 -4.79 -19.21
N LEU A 103 17.09 -4.10 -19.28
CA LEU A 103 15.80 -4.78 -19.25
C LEU A 103 15.70 -5.71 -20.46
N ASN A 104 15.55 -7.00 -20.21
CA ASN A 104 15.41 -7.98 -21.27
C ASN A 104 13.93 -8.12 -21.65
N LEU A 105 13.61 -7.77 -22.89
CA LEU A 105 12.28 -7.90 -23.47
C LEU A 105 12.26 -8.92 -24.63
N GLU A 106 13.34 -9.67 -24.85
CA GLU A 106 13.44 -10.65 -25.93
C GLU A 106 12.32 -11.69 -25.82
N GLY A 107 11.64 -11.94 -26.94
CA GLY A 107 10.50 -12.85 -27.00
C GLY A 107 9.16 -12.22 -26.61
N LEU A 108 9.11 -10.91 -26.31
CA LEU A 108 7.88 -10.17 -25.98
C LEU A 108 7.40 -9.22 -27.09
N GLN A 109 8.10 -9.14 -28.23
CA GLN A 109 7.89 -8.12 -29.26
C GLN A 109 6.50 -8.16 -29.91
N ASP A 110 5.90 -9.34 -30.00
CA ASP A 110 4.61 -9.57 -30.67
C ASP A 110 3.47 -9.80 -29.67
N LEU A 111 3.67 -9.49 -28.39
CA LEU A 111 2.63 -9.63 -27.38
C LEU A 111 1.53 -8.59 -27.56
N THR A 112 0.30 -9.04 -27.38
CA THR A 112 -0.91 -8.21 -27.41
C THR A 112 -1.68 -8.34 -26.11
N TYR A 113 -2.44 -7.31 -25.73
CA TYR A 113 -3.27 -7.37 -24.52
C TYR A 113 -4.40 -8.41 -24.64
N PRO A 114 -4.67 -9.20 -23.58
CA PRO A 114 -5.69 -10.25 -23.61
C PRO A 114 -7.12 -9.70 -23.64
N GLU A 115 -8.09 -10.54 -24.02
CA GLU A 115 -9.52 -10.19 -24.15
C GLU A 115 -10.17 -9.67 -22.85
N SER A 116 -9.55 -9.92 -21.70
CA SER A 116 -10.02 -9.41 -20.41
C SER A 116 -10.04 -7.88 -20.30
N PHE A 117 -9.30 -7.15 -21.14
CA PHE A 117 -9.28 -5.68 -21.17
C PHE A 117 -10.52 -5.05 -21.81
N SER A 118 -11.22 -5.78 -22.67
CA SER A 118 -12.41 -5.28 -23.37
C SER A 118 -13.67 -5.22 -22.49
N ASN A 119 -13.65 -5.79 -21.28
CA ASN A 119 -14.82 -5.85 -20.40
C ASN A 119 -15.06 -4.55 -19.59
N VAL A 120 -14.28 -3.49 -19.81
CA VAL A 120 -14.48 -2.19 -19.17
C VAL A 120 -15.15 -1.20 -20.12
N SER A 121 -16.35 -1.54 -20.63
CA SER A 121 -17.42 -0.60 -21.05
C SER A 121 -18.41 -1.29 -21.97
N GLU A 122 -19.50 -1.82 -21.42
CA GLU A 122 -20.77 -1.88 -22.14
C GLU A 122 -21.75 -0.93 -21.44
N VAL A 123 -21.51 0.38 -21.59
CA VAL A 123 -22.49 1.41 -21.20
C VAL A 123 -23.57 1.43 -22.28
N SER A 124 -24.75 0.95 -21.88
CA SER A 124 -26.01 1.08 -22.61
C SER A 124 -26.23 2.53 -23.05
N THR A 125 -26.31 2.73 -24.37
CA THR A 125 -26.64 4.02 -24.99
C THR A 125 -28.09 4.39 -24.67
N ARG A 126 -28.28 5.43 -23.85
CA ARG A 126 -29.56 6.16 -23.76
C ARG A 126 -29.32 7.65 -24.05
N PRO A 127 -30.13 8.30 -24.91
CA PRO A 127 -29.85 9.65 -25.39
C PRO A 127 -30.09 10.71 -24.31
N SER A 128 -29.16 11.67 -24.20
CA SER A 128 -29.24 12.86 -23.36
C SER A 128 -29.87 14.03 -24.12
N PRO A 129 -30.79 14.82 -23.51
CA PRO A 129 -31.30 16.03 -24.14
C PRO A 129 -30.32 17.20 -23.97
N SER A 130 -30.21 17.99 -25.04
CA SER A 130 -29.39 19.20 -25.15
C SER A 130 -29.76 20.26 -24.12
N GLN A 131 -28.76 20.85 -23.44
CA GLN A 131 -28.85 22.21 -22.95
C GLN A 131 -27.61 23.01 -23.35
N THR A 132 -27.87 24.03 -24.18
CA THR A 132 -26.94 25.07 -24.60
C THR A 132 -26.81 26.10 -23.48
N ALA A 133 -25.60 26.32 -22.97
CA ALA A 133 -25.26 27.55 -22.26
C ALA A 133 -23.82 27.97 -22.58
N ARG A 134 -23.70 29.10 -23.26
CA ARG A 134 -22.47 29.75 -23.72
C ARG A 134 -21.89 30.57 -22.57
N ARG A 135 -20.65 30.31 -22.13
CA ARG A 135 -19.83 31.27 -21.35
C ARG A 135 -18.37 31.23 -21.82
N MET A 136 -17.80 32.42 -21.97
CA MET A 136 -16.43 32.72 -22.39
C MET A 136 -15.37 32.27 -21.37
N PRO A 137 -14.10 32.07 -21.80
CA PRO A 137 -13.07 31.45 -20.97
C PRO A 137 -12.34 32.44 -20.05
N THR A 138 -12.18 32.06 -18.79
CA THR A 138 -11.18 32.61 -17.87
C THR A 138 -9.96 31.68 -17.89
N PRO A 139 -8.71 32.19 -17.94
CA PRO A 139 -7.54 31.32 -17.98
C PRO A 139 -7.28 30.75 -16.58
N THR A 140 -7.79 29.56 -16.30
CA THR A 140 -7.42 28.78 -15.13
C THR A 140 -6.13 28.02 -15.42
N ARG A 141 -5.10 28.42 -14.67
CA ARG A 141 -3.79 27.79 -14.49
C ARG A 141 -3.91 26.26 -14.37
N SER A 142 -3.26 25.56 -15.31
CA SER A 142 -2.90 24.14 -15.38
C SER A 142 -3.73 23.16 -14.55
N ALA A 143 -4.73 22.56 -15.20
CA ALA A 143 -5.08 21.18 -14.92
C ALA A 143 -3.92 20.29 -15.40
N GLU A 144 -3.13 19.76 -14.46
CA GLU A 144 -2.35 18.56 -14.72
C GLU A 144 -3.36 17.45 -15.03
N THR A 145 -3.41 17.09 -16.32
CA THR A 145 -3.90 15.84 -16.91
C THR A 145 -4.53 14.86 -15.92
N SER A 146 -5.85 14.82 -15.93
CA SER A 146 -6.61 13.63 -15.51
C SER A 146 -6.19 12.47 -16.41
N LEU A 147 -5.19 11.71 -15.98
CA LEU A 147 -4.80 10.45 -16.59
C LEU A 147 -5.88 9.42 -16.26
N LYS A 148 -6.93 9.38 -17.08
CA LYS A 148 -7.64 8.13 -17.31
C LYS A 148 -6.58 7.13 -17.76
N LYS A 149 -6.61 5.90 -17.25
CA LYS A 149 -5.89 4.79 -17.85
C LYS A 149 -6.21 4.84 -19.35
N GLU A 150 -5.20 5.00 -20.22
CA GLU A 150 -5.44 5.00 -21.66
C GLU A 150 -6.26 3.75 -21.97
N SER A 151 -7.36 3.92 -22.72
CA SER A 151 -8.22 2.79 -23.08
C SER A 151 -7.41 1.92 -24.04
N ILE A 152 -6.76 0.91 -23.47
CA ILE A 152 -6.06 -0.13 -24.20
C ILE A 152 -7.10 -1.19 -24.55
N GLU A 153 -7.23 -1.47 -25.84
CA GLU A 153 -8.15 -2.48 -26.33
C GLU A 153 -7.47 -3.85 -26.34
N SER A 154 -8.27 -4.92 -26.22
CA SER A 154 -7.74 -6.25 -26.45
C SER A 154 -7.19 -6.35 -27.87
N GLY A 155 -6.05 -7.04 -28.02
CA GLY A 155 -5.37 -7.19 -29.29
C GLY A 155 -4.38 -6.05 -29.61
N ASP A 156 -4.39 -4.96 -28.84
CA ASP A 156 -3.38 -3.91 -29.00
C ASP A 156 -1.98 -4.43 -28.64
N PRO A 157 -0.91 -4.01 -29.36
CA PRO A 157 0.46 -4.36 -29.02
C PRO A 157 0.90 -3.82 -27.65
N VAL A 158 1.62 -4.62 -26.88
CA VAL A 158 2.17 -4.21 -25.58
C VAL A 158 3.45 -3.40 -25.77
N GLN A 159 3.47 -2.16 -25.27
CA GLN A 159 4.57 -1.21 -25.51
C GLN A 159 5.68 -1.23 -24.45
N PHE A 160 5.49 -1.88 -23.31
CA PHE A 160 6.46 -2.01 -22.19
C PHE A 160 7.09 -0.69 -21.68
N THR A 161 6.58 0.49 -22.05
CA THR A 161 7.15 1.79 -21.69
C THR A 161 7.16 2.02 -20.18
N GLY A 162 6.11 1.57 -19.48
CA GLY A 162 6.03 1.65 -18.02
C GLY A 162 7.10 0.80 -17.32
N MET A 163 7.38 -0.39 -17.85
CA MET A 163 8.41 -1.28 -17.34
C MET A 163 9.82 -0.73 -17.62
N GLN A 164 10.03 -0.11 -18.78
CA GLN A 164 11.28 0.60 -19.08
C GLN A 164 11.52 1.78 -18.13
N ALA A 165 10.48 2.55 -17.81
CA ALA A 165 10.56 3.64 -16.83
C ALA A 165 10.92 3.14 -15.44
N PHE A 166 10.23 2.09 -14.96
CA PHE A 166 10.55 1.46 -13.67
C PHE A 166 11.99 0.94 -13.63
N PHE A 167 12.43 0.24 -14.68
CA PHE A 167 13.79 -0.31 -14.74
C PHE A 167 14.84 0.80 -14.66
N LYS A 168 14.64 1.90 -15.38
CA LYS A 168 15.54 3.06 -15.36
C LYS A 168 15.60 3.70 -13.97
N ASP A 169 14.46 3.91 -13.32
CA ASP A 169 14.44 4.50 -11.99
C ASP A 169 15.06 3.54 -10.94
N LEU A 170 14.83 2.24 -11.06
CA LEU A 170 15.49 1.22 -10.25
C LEU A 170 17.01 1.23 -10.47
N GLN A 171 17.48 1.31 -11.72
CA GLN A 171 18.91 1.33 -12.06
C GLN A 171 19.62 2.57 -11.54
N THR A 172 18.96 3.73 -11.60
CA THR A 172 19.52 5.02 -11.17
C THR A 172 19.33 5.31 -9.67
N GLY A 173 18.61 4.44 -8.94
CA GLY A 173 18.29 4.65 -7.54
C GLY A 173 17.31 5.80 -7.30
N ASN A 174 16.47 6.13 -8.28
CA ASN A 174 15.45 7.18 -8.20
C ASN A 174 14.21 6.71 -7.42
N PHE A 175 14.43 6.15 -6.24
CA PHE A 175 13.41 5.49 -5.42
C PHE A 175 12.24 6.42 -5.04
N GLY A 176 12.51 7.72 -4.91
CA GLY A 176 11.46 8.70 -4.66
C GLY A 176 10.46 8.85 -5.81
N ALA A 177 10.92 8.76 -7.07
CA ALA A 177 10.01 8.75 -8.23
C ALA A 177 9.27 7.43 -8.35
N MET A 178 9.96 6.32 -8.08
CA MET A 178 9.34 5.00 -8.07
C MET A 178 8.21 4.92 -7.02
N GLN A 179 8.46 5.36 -5.78
CA GLN A 179 7.45 5.31 -4.71
C GLN A 179 6.24 6.21 -5.01
N ARG A 180 6.46 7.40 -5.60
CA ARG A 180 5.35 8.27 -6.02
C ARG A 180 4.51 7.65 -7.14
N SER A 181 5.15 6.90 -8.04
CA SER A 181 4.46 6.22 -9.14
C SER A 181 3.75 4.95 -8.66
N CYS A 182 4.36 4.21 -7.74
CA CYS A 182 3.84 3.00 -7.11
C CYS A 182 3.12 3.27 -5.80
N TRP A 183 2.30 4.32 -5.80
CA TRP A 183 1.59 4.83 -4.64
C TRP A 183 0.54 3.85 -4.06
N LEU A 184 0.20 2.77 -4.77
CA LEU A 184 -0.63 1.67 -4.24
C LEU A 184 0.12 0.76 -3.27
N ILE A 185 1.46 0.77 -3.31
CA ILE A 185 2.30 0.02 -2.39
C ILE A 185 2.56 0.89 -1.16
N THR A 186 2.29 0.35 0.02
CA THR A 186 2.56 1.00 1.30
C THR A 186 4.04 1.45 1.37
N PRO A 187 4.35 2.70 1.79
CA PRO A 187 5.71 3.24 1.78
C PRO A 187 6.79 2.35 2.43
N GLU A 188 6.44 1.73 3.56
CA GLU A 188 7.32 0.83 4.31
C GLU A 188 7.64 -0.44 3.50
N VAL A 189 6.61 -1.04 2.89
CA VAL A 189 6.75 -2.21 2.00
C VAL A 189 7.56 -1.84 0.76
N PHE A 190 7.30 -0.68 0.18
CA PHE A 190 8.05 -0.19 -0.98
C PHE A 190 9.54 -0.06 -0.66
N THR A 191 9.86 0.58 0.46
CA THR A 191 11.24 0.80 0.92
C THR A 191 11.98 -0.53 1.10
N ASP A 192 11.37 -1.47 1.83
CA ASP A 192 12.01 -2.77 2.08
C ASP A 192 12.24 -3.58 0.79
N ARG A 193 11.29 -3.53 -0.16
CA ARG A 193 11.35 -4.34 -1.39
C ARG A 193 12.18 -3.79 -2.51
N TYR A 194 12.22 -2.48 -2.70
CA TYR A 194 12.80 -1.90 -3.92
C TYR A 194 14.07 -1.11 -3.66
N THR A 195 14.24 -0.57 -2.45
CA THR A 195 15.23 0.50 -2.24
C THR A 195 16.50 0.04 -1.52
N THR A 196 16.54 -1.20 -1.00
CA THR A 196 17.75 -1.71 -0.37
C THR A 196 18.79 -2.11 -1.43
N PRO A 197 20.10 -1.88 -1.22
CA PRO A 197 21.11 -2.26 -2.21
C PRO A 197 21.08 -3.74 -2.61
N PRO A 198 20.87 -4.72 -1.70
CA PRO A 198 20.68 -6.11 -2.08
C PRO A 198 19.46 -6.33 -2.98
N ALA A 199 18.32 -5.72 -2.64
CA ALA A 199 17.09 -5.81 -3.45
C ALA A 199 17.29 -5.24 -4.84
N GLN A 200 17.87 -4.04 -4.94
CA GLN A 200 18.13 -3.37 -6.21
C GLN A 200 18.97 -4.27 -7.13
N LYS A 201 20.05 -4.86 -6.62
CA LYS A 201 20.95 -5.74 -7.39
C LYS A 201 20.20 -6.95 -7.95
N VAL A 202 19.46 -7.68 -7.11
CA VAL A 202 18.77 -8.91 -7.55
C VAL A 202 17.59 -8.61 -8.48
N LEU A 203 16.88 -7.50 -8.26
CA LEU A 203 15.79 -7.07 -9.14
C LEU A 203 16.29 -6.69 -10.53
N LEU A 204 17.39 -5.92 -10.61
CA LEU A 204 18.02 -5.58 -11.89
C LEU A 204 18.49 -6.83 -12.62
N HIS A 205 19.09 -7.78 -11.89
CA HIS A 205 19.55 -9.04 -12.48
C HIS A 205 18.38 -9.89 -12.99
N ALA A 206 17.29 -10.02 -12.21
CA ALA A 206 16.09 -10.72 -12.63
C ALA A 206 15.49 -10.09 -13.90
N LEU A 207 15.34 -8.77 -13.94
CA LEU A 207 14.82 -8.04 -15.09
C LEU A 207 15.71 -8.13 -16.35
N SER A 208 16.97 -8.54 -16.22
CA SER A 208 17.85 -8.86 -17.36
C SER A 208 17.74 -10.31 -17.85
N GLN A 209 17.06 -11.19 -17.13
CA GLN A 209 16.82 -12.57 -17.56
C GLN A 209 15.73 -12.63 -18.63
N THR A 210 15.72 -13.71 -19.41
CA THR A 210 14.68 -13.95 -20.41
C THR A 210 13.29 -13.92 -19.75
N PRO A 211 12.40 -13.02 -20.18
CA PRO A 211 11.05 -12.96 -19.65
C PRO A 211 10.20 -14.17 -20.07
N LYS A 212 9.12 -14.36 -19.34
CA LYS A 212 8.06 -15.31 -19.67
C LYS A 212 6.71 -14.61 -19.63
N ALA A 213 5.98 -14.68 -20.74
CA ALA A 213 4.56 -14.34 -20.76
C ALA A 213 3.76 -15.40 -20.00
N THR A 214 2.81 -14.97 -19.20
CA THR A 214 1.90 -15.80 -18.41
C THR A 214 0.46 -15.35 -18.68
N ASP A 215 -0.50 -16.13 -18.20
CA ASP A 215 -1.92 -15.75 -18.33
C ASP A 215 -2.22 -14.41 -17.64
N ASP A 216 -1.46 -14.06 -16.59
CA ASP A 216 -1.69 -12.88 -15.75
C ASP A 216 -0.80 -11.68 -16.12
N GLY A 217 0.20 -11.85 -16.99
CA GLY A 217 1.11 -10.78 -17.39
C GLY A 217 2.45 -11.27 -17.91
N VAL A 218 3.53 -10.61 -17.47
CA VAL A 218 4.91 -10.99 -17.79
C VAL A 218 5.72 -11.14 -16.51
N SER A 219 6.51 -12.19 -16.44
CA SER A 219 7.41 -12.47 -15.33
C SER A 219 8.87 -12.52 -15.78
N TRP A 220 9.74 -11.95 -14.98
CA TRP A 220 11.20 -12.12 -15.04
C TRP A 220 11.64 -12.85 -13.79
N SER A 221 12.56 -13.81 -13.91
CA SER A 221 12.96 -14.62 -12.76
C SER A 221 14.45 -14.85 -12.73
N ASP A 222 14.99 -14.82 -11.51
CA ASP A 222 16.31 -15.33 -11.14
C ASP A 222 16.13 -16.34 -10.00
N SER A 223 17.22 -17.02 -9.63
CA SER A 223 17.29 -18.07 -8.60
C SER A 223 16.44 -17.82 -7.34
N ASN A 224 16.43 -16.59 -6.82
CA ASN A 224 15.77 -16.26 -5.55
C ASN A 224 14.75 -15.10 -5.65
N VAL A 225 14.49 -14.57 -6.85
CA VAL A 225 13.55 -13.46 -7.02
C VAL A 225 12.80 -13.58 -8.34
N GLU A 226 11.51 -13.30 -8.29
CA GLU A 226 10.64 -13.18 -9.44
C GLU A 226 10.00 -11.79 -9.43
N VAL A 227 10.04 -11.12 -10.58
CA VAL A 227 9.41 -9.82 -10.81
C VAL A 227 8.26 -10.05 -11.78
N ARG A 228 7.02 -9.75 -11.35
CA ARG A 228 5.81 -9.92 -12.17
C ARG A 228 5.18 -8.57 -12.46
N ALA A 229 4.95 -8.26 -13.73
CA ALA A 229 4.09 -7.15 -14.13
C ALA A 229 2.79 -7.74 -14.67
N SER A 230 1.65 -7.40 -14.06
CA SER A 230 0.35 -7.83 -14.59
C SER A 230 0.06 -7.11 -15.91
N TRP A 231 -0.85 -7.64 -16.71
CA TRP A 231 -1.28 -6.95 -17.93
C TRP A 231 -1.78 -5.53 -17.64
N SER A 232 -2.45 -5.30 -16.51
CA SER A 232 -2.97 -3.98 -16.15
C SER A 232 -1.84 -3.00 -15.81
N GLU A 233 -0.77 -3.48 -15.17
CA GLU A 233 0.42 -2.67 -14.88
C GLU A 233 1.23 -2.36 -16.15
N LEU A 234 1.27 -3.30 -17.10
CA LEU A 234 1.92 -3.10 -18.40
C LEU A 234 1.17 -2.12 -19.30
N ALA A 235 -0.13 -1.93 -19.05
CA ALA A 235 -0.97 -0.92 -19.68
C ALA A 235 -0.71 0.51 -19.16
N ASP A 236 -0.07 0.64 -18.01
CA ASP A 236 0.19 1.93 -17.41
C ASP A 236 1.49 2.57 -17.92
N ARG A 237 1.52 3.90 -17.95
CA ARG A 237 2.70 4.68 -18.35
C ARG A 237 3.89 4.51 -17.42
N TYR A 238 3.65 3.96 -16.22
CA TYR A 238 4.65 3.54 -15.26
C TYR A 238 4.17 2.25 -14.61
N SER A 239 4.94 1.17 -14.72
CA SER A 239 4.55 -0.14 -14.17
C SER A 239 5.09 -0.31 -12.76
N CYS A 240 4.28 -0.89 -11.88
CA CYS A 240 4.64 -1.20 -10.49
C CYS A 240 4.64 -2.72 -10.27
N PRO A 241 5.63 -3.42 -10.82
CA PRO A 241 5.67 -4.88 -10.79
C PRO A 241 5.76 -5.40 -9.35
N THR A 242 5.20 -6.57 -9.11
CA THR A 242 5.30 -7.29 -7.84
C THR A 242 6.63 -8.05 -7.78
N ALA A 243 7.46 -7.72 -6.80
CA ALA A 243 8.62 -8.54 -6.43
C ALA A 243 8.24 -9.67 -5.46
N ILE A 244 8.64 -10.90 -5.81
CA ILE A 244 8.41 -12.14 -5.06
C ILE A 244 9.78 -12.74 -4.73
N TYR A 245 10.12 -12.85 -3.45
CA TYR A 245 11.42 -13.34 -3.00
C TYR A 245 11.30 -14.76 -2.47
N ASP A 246 12.24 -15.63 -2.83
CA ASP A 246 12.27 -17.05 -2.42
C ASP A 246 10.95 -17.80 -2.69
N GLY A 247 10.27 -17.44 -3.79
CA GLY A 247 8.96 -18.00 -4.16
C GLY A 247 7.81 -17.62 -3.22
N LYS A 248 8.02 -16.66 -2.32
CA LYS A 248 7.05 -16.22 -1.31
C LYS A 248 6.62 -14.78 -1.60
N MET A 249 5.32 -14.60 -1.77
CA MET A 249 4.73 -13.26 -1.71
C MET A 249 4.63 -12.83 -0.25
N ASP A 250 4.96 -11.57 0.06
CA ASP A 250 4.85 -11.09 1.44
C ASP A 250 3.42 -11.21 1.94
N SER A 251 3.30 -11.55 3.20
CA SER A 251 2.05 -11.52 3.94
C SER A 251 1.53 -10.08 4.08
N VAL A 252 0.21 -9.91 4.01
CA VAL A 252 -0.45 -8.61 4.20
C VAL A 252 -0.26 -8.13 5.64
N THR A 253 0.28 -6.93 5.87
CA THR A 253 0.50 -6.42 7.23
C THR A 253 -0.64 -5.50 7.73
N PRO A 254 -0.72 -5.20 9.04
CA PRO A 254 -1.64 -4.18 9.54
C PRO A 254 -1.46 -2.81 8.86
N GLU A 255 -0.23 -2.47 8.47
CA GLU A 255 0.08 -1.25 7.73
C GLU A 255 -0.52 -1.26 6.33
N ASP A 256 -0.50 -2.39 5.60
CA ASP A 256 -1.15 -2.51 4.29
C ASP A 256 -2.66 -2.29 4.38
N VAL A 257 -3.30 -2.89 5.39
CA VAL A 257 -4.73 -2.70 5.66
C VAL A 257 -5.02 -1.26 6.04
N SER A 258 -4.22 -0.67 6.93
CA SER A 258 -4.36 0.72 7.36
C SER A 258 -4.18 1.69 6.19
N TYR A 259 -3.25 1.41 5.29
CA TYR A 259 -2.98 2.21 4.10
C TYR A 259 -4.16 2.15 3.11
N LEU A 260 -4.71 0.96 2.85
CA LEU A 260 -5.91 0.81 2.03
C LEU A 260 -7.12 1.54 2.64
N ILE A 261 -7.34 1.44 3.95
CA ILE A 261 -8.40 2.19 4.65
C ILE A 261 -8.17 3.70 4.50
N ALA A 262 -6.94 4.18 4.71
CA ALA A 262 -6.60 5.58 4.56
C ALA A 262 -6.88 6.09 3.14
N ARG A 263 -6.54 5.29 2.13
CA ARG A 263 -6.83 5.58 0.73
C ARG A 263 -8.33 5.67 0.45
N ILE A 264 -9.12 4.68 0.90
CA ILE A 264 -10.59 4.68 0.76
C ILE A 264 -11.19 5.96 1.36
N MET A 265 -10.73 6.36 2.55
CA MET A 265 -11.24 7.53 3.25
C MET A 265 -10.81 8.85 2.61
N ALA A 266 -9.59 8.91 2.08
CA ALA A 266 -9.03 10.12 1.48
C ALA A 266 -9.60 10.39 0.08
N ARG A 267 -10.00 9.33 -0.63
CA ARG A 267 -10.39 9.37 -2.05
C ARG A 267 -11.37 10.48 -2.42
N SER A 268 -12.42 10.68 -1.64
CA SER A 268 -13.48 11.66 -1.95
C SER A 268 -13.11 13.11 -1.64
N SER A 269 -11.98 13.35 -0.98
CA SER A 269 -11.59 14.69 -0.50
C SER A 269 -10.18 15.09 -0.95
N TYR A 270 -9.18 14.29 -0.61
CA TYR A 270 -7.78 14.50 -0.96
C TYR A 270 -7.16 13.15 -1.35
N PRO A 271 -7.45 12.65 -2.57
CA PRO A 271 -6.96 11.36 -3.00
C PRO A 271 -5.42 11.35 -3.04
N PHE A 272 -4.82 10.19 -2.78
CA PHE A 272 -3.36 10.03 -2.77
C PHE A 272 -2.75 10.28 -4.16
N ASN A 273 -3.54 10.05 -5.20
CA ASN A 273 -3.22 10.36 -6.59
C ASN A 273 -4.46 10.94 -7.28
N GLY A 274 -4.31 11.93 -8.15
CA GLY A 274 -5.44 12.53 -8.88
C GLY A 274 -6.22 11.55 -9.77
N ALA A 275 -5.63 10.41 -10.14
CA ALA A 275 -6.27 9.34 -10.88
C ALA A 275 -6.92 8.26 -9.99
N ASP A 276 -6.82 8.39 -8.65
CA ASP A 276 -7.39 7.45 -7.68
C ASP A 276 -8.92 7.51 -7.65
N ALA A 277 -9.54 6.82 -8.60
CA ALA A 277 -10.98 6.60 -8.70
C ALA A 277 -11.25 5.09 -8.68
N GLU A 278 -12.44 4.69 -8.23
CA GLU A 278 -12.80 3.26 -8.15
C GLU A 278 -12.76 2.56 -9.51
N GLU A 279 -13.12 3.27 -10.58
CA GLU A 279 -13.06 2.76 -11.96
C GLU A 279 -11.65 2.44 -12.46
N ASN A 280 -10.63 3.17 -11.98
CA ASN A 280 -9.24 3.00 -12.41
C ASN A 280 -8.46 2.10 -11.45
N TYR A 281 -8.75 2.24 -10.16
CA TYR A 281 -8.03 1.57 -9.10
C TYR A 281 -9.03 1.10 -8.02
N PRO A 282 -9.70 -0.04 -8.23
CA PRO A 282 -10.69 -0.54 -7.29
C PRO A 282 -10.12 -0.70 -5.89
N THR A 283 -10.94 -0.39 -4.90
CA THR A 283 -10.67 -0.63 -3.47
C THR A 283 -11.66 -1.61 -2.88
N LEU A 284 -12.85 -1.74 -3.48
CA LEU A 284 -13.79 -2.77 -3.13
C LEU A 284 -13.55 -4.02 -3.97
N CYS A 285 -13.76 -5.18 -3.37
CA CYS A 285 -13.59 -6.43 -4.10
C CYS A 285 -14.67 -6.55 -5.19
N GLU A 286 -14.24 -6.72 -6.45
CA GLU A 286 -15.16 -6.95 -7.57
C GLU A 286 -16.00 -8.22 -7.33
N LYS A 287 -15.37 -9.27 -6.81
CA LYS A 287 -16.03 -10.50 -6.37
C LYS A 287 -15.74 -10.71 -4.88
N TRP A 288 -16.78 -11.01 -4.11
CA TRP A 288 -16.67 -11.26 -2.68
C TRP A 288 -17.39 -12.55 -2.31
N SER A 289 -16.63 -13.53 -1.82
CA SER A 289 -17.17 -14.84 -1.42
C SER A 289 -16.29 -15.47 -0.33
N PRO A 290 -16.30 -14.91 0.89
CA PRO A 290 -15.46 -15.39 1.98
C PRO A 290 -15.82 -16.83 2.37
N PRO A 291 -14.83 -17.66 2.73
CA PRO A 291 -15.07 -19.06 3.08
C PRO A 291 -15.81 -19.18 4.42
N PRO A 292 -16.45 -20.33 4.71
CA PRO A 292 -17.14 -20.58 5.97
C PRO A 292 -16.28 -20.32 7.21
N GLY A 293 -14.96 -20.51 7.13
CA GLY A 293 -14.07 -20.23 8.27
C GLY A 293 -14.04 -18.75 8.68
N ILE A 294 -14.37 -17.83 7.78
CA ILE A 294 -14.51 -16.39 8.07
C ILE A 294 -15.94 -16.08 8.55
N THR A 295 -16.95 -16.69 7.92
CA THR A 295 -18.36 -16.31 8.11
C THR A 295 -19.12 -17.12 9.15
N LYS A 296 -18.57 -18.23 9.67
CA LYS A 296 -19.27 -19.16 10.58
C LYS A 296 -19.84 -18.46 11.83
N TYR A 297 -19.10 -17.51 12.38
CA TYR A 297 -19.48 -16.78 13.60
C TYR A 297 -19.87 -15.33 13.34
N THR A 298 -19.63 -14.84 12.12
CA THR A 298 -20.01 -13.51 11.67
C THR A 298 -20.65 -13.61 10.27
N PRO A 299 -21.90 -14.09 10.15
CA PRO A 299 -22.56 -14.29 8.86
C PRO A 299 -22.63 -13.00 8.02
N GLU A 300 -22.71 -11.85 8.67
CA GLU A 300 -22.73 -10.52 8.06
C GLU A 300 -21.48 -10.25 7.21
N ALA A 301 -20.34 -10.87 7.52
CA ALA A 301 -19.11 -10.74 6.73
C ALA A 301 -19.26 -11.26 5.29
N ALA A 302 -20.29 -12.08 5.00
CA ALA A 302 -20.61 -12.51 3.65
C ALA A 302 -21.27 -11.41 2.80
N GLN A 303 -21.77 -10.34 3.44
CA GLN A 303 -22.42 -9.24 2.73
C GLN A 303 -21.35 -8.41 2.03
N LYS A 304 -21.40 -8.41 0.69
CA LYS A 304 -20.51 -7.63 -0.14
C LYS A 304 -20.77 -6.14 0.09
N LEU A 305 -19.68 -5.39 0.27
CA LEU A 305 -19.73 -3.94 0.37
C LEU A 305 -19.90 -3.32 -1.02
N HIS A 306 -20.67 -2.23 -1.07
CA HIS A 306 -20.91 -1.47 -2.28
C HIS A 306 -20.76 0.03 -1.99
N TYR A 307 -20.28 0.77 -2.99
CA TYR A 307 -20.44 2.21 -2.98
C TYR A 307 -21.90 2.60 -3.22
N THR A 308 -22.32 3.70 -2.60
CA THR A 308 -23.58 4.38 -2.93
C THR A 308 -23.54 4.90 -4.37
N GLU A 309 -24.68 5.33 -4.91
CA GLU A 309 -24.76 5.96 -6.24
C GLU A 309 -23.86 7.19 -6.41
N ARG A 310 -23.45 7.81 -5.29
CA ARG A 310 -22.51 8.94 -5.27
C ARG A 310 -21.04 8.52 -5.24
N GLY A 311 -20.73 7.23 -5.31
CA GLY A 311 -19.37 6.71 -5.20
C GLY A 311 -18.77 6.78 -3.79
N LEU A 312 -19.62 6.87 -2.75
CA LEU A 312 -19.20 6.98 -1.35
C LEU A 312 -19.63 5.76 -0.54
N LEU A 313 -18.86 5.39 0.47
CA LEU A 313 -19.30 4.42 1.48
C LEU A 313 -20.46 5.02 2.29
N ASP A 314 -21.35 4.17 2.83
CA ASP A 314 -22.33 4.63 3.80
C ASP A 314 -21.65 5.17 5.07
N ASP A 315 -22.28 6.14 5.72
CA ASP A 315 -21.70 6.89 6.84
C ASP A 315 -21.27 5.97 7.99
N ASP A 316 -22.06 4.94 8.28
CA ASP A 316 -21.76 3.96 9.32
C ASP A 316 -20.53 3.12 8.97
N THR A 317 -20.41 2.63 7.73
CA THR A 317 -19.22 1.91 7.27
C THR A 317 -17.98 2.81 7.33
N PHE A 318 -18.10 4.06 6.88
CA PHE A 318 -17.01 5.02 6.94
C PHE A 318 -16.55 5.25 8.39
N LYS A 319 -17.51 5.41 9.32
CA LYS A 319 -17.24 5.57 10.76
C LYS A 319 -16.54 4.33 11.34
N THR A 320 -17.01 3.13 11.01
CA THR A 320 -16.37 1.89 11.47
C THR A 320 -14.93 1.76 10.99
N LEU A 321 -14.66 2.08 9.72
CA LEU A 321 -13.28 2.09 9.19
C LEU A 321 -12.40 3.14 9.87
N GLN A 322 -12.97 4.31 10.20
CA GLN A 322 -12.28 5.35 10.96
C GLN A 322 -11.90 4.88 12.37
N GLU A 323 -12.82 4.23 13.08
CA GLU A 323 -12.59 3.66 14.42
C GLU A 323 -11.50 2.58 14.37
N LEU A 324 -11.58 1.64 13.42
CA LEU A 324 -10.57 0.59 13.23
C LEU A 324 -9.17 1.18 13.05
N ARG A 325 -9.02 2.21 12.20
CA ARG A 325 -7.73 2.87 11.94
C ARG A 325 -7.21 3.69 13.11
N SER A 326 -8.08 4.10 14.04
CA SER A 326 -7.67 4.95 15.17
C SER A 326 -6.97 4.19 16.30
N GLU A 327 -6.99 2.86 16.27
CA GLU A 327 -6.36 1.98 17.26
C GLU A 327 -5.51 0.90 16.58
N SER A 328 -4.86 0.05 17.38
CA SER A 328 -4.02 -1.03 16.88
C SER A 328 -4.86 -2.16 16.27
N ILE A 329 -4.69 -2.41 14.97
CA ILE A 329 -5.38 -3.46 14.23
C ILE A 329 -4.60 -4.79 14.34
N HIS A 330 -5.32 -5.87 14.63
CA HIS A 330 -4.85 -7.24 14.51
C HIS A 330 -5.44 -7.88 13.24
N LEU A 331 -4.65 -8.73 12.58
CA LEU A 331 -5.08 -9.46 11.40
C LEU A 331 -5.31 -10.92 11.74
N TYR A 332 -6.37 -11.49 11.16
CA TYR A 332 -6.77 -12.88 11.36
C TYR A 332 -7.09 -13.55 10.03
N THR A 333 -6.72 -14.81 9.86
CA THR A 333 -7.04 -15.60 8.66
C THR A 333 -7.35 -17.06 8.98
N VAL A 334 -8.08 -17.72 8.08
CA VAL A 334 -8.36 -19.18 8.16
C VAL A 334 -7.16 -19.99 7.65
N LYS A 335 -6.49 -19.50 6.61
CA LYS A 335 -5.33 -20.17 6.01
C LYS A 335 -4.34 -19.14 5.48
N ASN A 336 -3.07 -19.34 5.80
CA ASN A 336 -1.98 -18.48 5.33
C ASN A 336 -1.46 -18.93 3.94
N THR A 337 -2.34 -18.94 2.94
CA THR A 337 -1.96 -19.24 1.54
C THR A 337 -2.75 -18.36 0.60
N TYR A 338 -2.09 -17.89 -0.47
CA TYR A 338 -2.74 -17.08 -1.50
C TYR A 338 -3.64 -17.89 -2.43
N PRO A 339 -4.75 -17.30 -2.91
CA PRO A 339 -5.34 -16.04 -2.45
C PRO A 339 -5.92 -16.18 -1.03
N MET A 340 -5.95 -15.09 -0.25
CA MET A 340 -6.32 -15.16 1.18
C MET A 340 -7.40 -14.16 1.59
N TYR A 341 -8.26 -14.59 2.52
CA TYR A 341 -9.23 -13.73 3.19
C TYR A 341 -8.70 -13.35 4.57
N ILE A 342 -8.85 -12.06 4.90
CA ILE A 342 -8.29 -11.46 6.12
C ILE A 342 -9.41 -10.75 6.85
N ARG A 343 -9.48 -10.94 8.17
CA ARG A 343 -10.27 -10.11 9.07
C ARG A 343 -9.32 -9.19 9.83
N ALA A 344 -9.59 -7.90 9.77
CA ALA A 344 -8.94 -6.86 10.55
C ALA A 344 -9.87 -6.43 11.69
N ALA A 345 -9.40 -6.54 12.92
CA ALA A 345 -10.18 -6.18 14.12
C ALA A 345 -9.24 -5.82 15.26
N HIS A 346 -9.74 -5.12 16.30
CA HIS A 346 -8.95 -4.82 17.50
C HIS A 346 -8.70 -6.06 18.37
N SER A 347 -9.60 -7.05 18.28
CA SER A 347 -9.41 -8.34 18.96
C SER A 347 -10.10 -9.48 18.21
N GLN A 348 -9.74 -10.72 18.56
CA GLN A 348 -10.22 -11.91 17.85
C GLN A 348 -11.74 -12.14 18.04
N LEU A 349 -12.33 -11.63 19.12
CA LEU A 349 -13.72 -11.92 19.48
C LEU A 349 -14.64 -10.70 19.39
N GLU A 350 -14.09 -9.51 19.17
CA GLU A 350 -14.88 -8.28 19.18
C GLU A 350 -15.14 -7.77 17.77
N GLU A 351 -16.29 -7.12 17.65
CA GLU A 351 -16.64 -6.23 16.55
C GLU A 351 -16.41 -4.77 17.01
N PRO A 352 -16.11 -3.86 16.09
CA PRO A 352 -16.22 -3.99 14.64
C PRO A 352 -15.04 -4.70 13.95
N SER A 353 -15.28 -5.17 12.73
CA SER A 353 -14.27 -5.81 11.87
C SER A 353 -14.39 -5.35 10.42
N ALA A 354 -13.26 -5.27 9.74
CA ALA A 354 -13.20 -5.12 8.29
C ALA A 354 -12.61 -6.38 7.65
N TYR A 355 -13.18 -6.82 6.53
CA TYR A 355 -12.80 -8.05 5.86
C TYR A 355 -12.22 -7.74 4.49
N PHE A 356 -11.03 -8.26 4.24
CA PHE A 356 -10.25 -8.01 3.04
C PHE A 356 -10.00 -9.30 2.29
N PHE A 357 -9.72 -9.16 0.99
CA PHE A 357 -9.21 -10.23 0.15
C PHE A 357 -7.92 -9.78 -0.53
N ARG A 358 -6.94 -10.67 -0.51
CA ARG A 358 -5.65 -10.50 -1.18
C ARG A 358 -5.52 -11.56 -2.26
N ASP A 359 -5.43 -11.13 -3.52
CA ASP A 359 -5.32 -12.04 -4.66
C ASP A 359 -3.86 -12.45 -4.92
N LYS A 360 -3.65 -13.37 -5.86
CA LYS A 360 -2.36 -13.96 -6.23
C LYS A 360 -1.39 -12.98 -6.88
N ASP A 361 -1.90 -11.90 -7.47
CA ASP A 361 -1.10 -10.82 -8.06
C ASP A 361 -0.59 -9.83 -7.00
N GLY A 362 -1.14 -9.91 -5.79
CA GLY A 362 -0.85 -8.98 -4.71
C GLY A 362 -1.79 -7.77 -4.68
N SER A 363 -2.96 -7.82 -5.30
CA SER A 363 -4.00 -6.80 -5.11
C SER A 363 -4.74 -7.03 -3.78
N LEU A 364 -4.96 -5.96 -3.01
CA LEU A 364 -5.73 -6.00 -1.76
C LEU A 364 -7.01 -5.18 -1.93
N CYS A 365 -8.16 -5.76 -1.58
CA CYS A 365 -9.45 -5.10 -1.65
C CYS A 365 -10.26 -5.31 -0.36
N LEU A 366 -11.13 -4.35 -0.05
CA LEU A 366 -12.12 -4.41 1.04
C LEU A 366 -13.38 -5.10 0.53
N GLY A 367 -13.79 -6.17 1.19
CA GLY A 367 -14.94 -6.95 0.80
C GLY A 367 -16.19 -6.71 1.62
N SER A 368 -16.04 -6.55 2.93
CA SER A 368 -17.14 -6.37 3.87
C SER A 368 -16.70 -5.64 5.13
N VAL A 369 -17.65 -5.05 5.84
CA VAL A 369 -17.45 -4.42 7.15
C VAL A 369 -18.59 -4.86 8.06
N VAL A 370 -18.24 -5.36 9.24
CA VAL A 370 -19.19 -5.73 10.29
C VAL A 370 -19.08 -4.71 11.40
N LYS A 371 -20.21 -4.07 11.68
CA LYS A 371 -20.32 -2.95 12.61
C LYS A 371 -20.50 -3.48 14.04
N LYS A 372 -20.12 -2.68 15.02
CA LYS A 372 -20.41 -2.97 16.43
C LYS A 372 -21.93 -2.94 16.63
N SER A 373 -22.49 -4.05 17.10
CA SER A 373 -23.91 -4.21 17.41
C SER A 373 -24.36 -3.44 18.64
#